data_AF-A0AAN8P070-F1
#
_entry.id   AF-A0AAN8P070-F1
#
_cell.length_a   1.000
_cell.length_b   1.000
_cell.length_c   1.000
_cell.angle_alpha   90.00
_cell.angle_beta   90.00
_cell.angle_gamma   90.00
#
_symmetry.space_group_name_H-M   'P 1'
#
loop_
_entity.id
_entity.type
_entity.pdbx_description
1 polymer ?
#
loop_
_entity_poly.entity_id
_entity_poly.type
_entity_poly.pdbx_seq_one_letter_code
_entity_poly.pdbx_strand_id
1 'polypeptide(L)'
;MTETWNTNIINGILRQLISESTPSPTAQCPYKYAVNSTIIQHAGGARSVSGGDDDSASVTSQARRGMHSACGGYWNAEKDGMWAYKHTLKDMDVVVSIIWIGI
;
A
#
# COMPACT_ATOMS: atom_id res chain seq x y z
N MET A 1 -4.66 10.80 -11.82
CA MET A 1 -5.17 11.07 -10.45
C MET A 1 -4.55 10.12 -9.44
N THR A 2 -4.70 8.80 -9.60
CA THR A 2 -4.05 7.80 -8.72
C THR A 2 -2.53 7.85 -8.74
N GLU A 3 -1.94 8.12 -9.92
CA GLU A 3 -0.49 8.30 -10.09
C GLU A 3 0.06 9.41 -9.18
N THR A 4 -0.52 10.60 -9.22
CA THR A 4 -0.13 11.72 -8.35
C THR A 4 -0.21 11.35 -6.87
N TRP A 5 -1.24 10.60 -6.50
CA TRP A 5 -1.43 10.16 -5.11
C TRP A 5 -0.37 9.14 -4.69
N ASN A 6 -0.08 8.14 -5.52
CA ASN A 6 1.00 7.19 -5.29
C ASN A 6 2.36 7.90 -5.18
N THR A 7 2.65 8.84 -6.09
CA THR A 7 3.88 9.63 -6.05
C THR A 7 4.01 10.42 -4.75
N ASN A 8 2.91 11.04 -4.28
CA ASN A 8 2.90 11.78 -3.01
C ASN A 8 3.11 10.87 -1.80
N ILE A 9 2.44 9.71 -1.76
CA ILE A 9 2.59 8.71 -0.69
C ILE A 9 4.04 8.20 -0.64
N ILE A 10 4.57 7.75 -1.78
CA ILE A 10 5.93 7.22 -1.90
C ILE A 10 6.96 8.26 -1.43
N ASN A 11 6.87 9.49 -1.97
CA ASN A 11 7.81 10.55 -1.62
C ASN A 11 7.68 11.00 -0.16
N GLY A 12 6.47 11.05 0.39
CA GLY A 12 6.24 11.40 1.78
C GLY A 12 6.88 10.39 2.73
N ILE A 13 6.62 9.10 2.50
CA ILE A 13 7.16 8.01 3.32
C ILE A 13 8.68 7.95 3.20
N LEU A 14 9.24 8.02 1.99
CA LEU A 14 10.70 8.02 1.79
C LEU A 14 11.39 9.14 2.56
N ARG A 15 10.83 10.36 2.54
CA ARG A 15 11.39 11.50 3.29
C ARG A 15 11.35 11.27 4.80
N GLN A 16 10.26 10.74 5.33
CA GLN A 16 10.12 10.43 6.76
C GLN A 16 11.08 9.32 7.20
N LEU A 17 11.13 8.20 6.46
CA LEU A 17 12.05 7.09 6.74
C LEU A 17 13.50 7.56 6.79
N ILE A 18 13.95 8.34 5.80
CA ILE A 18 15.31 8.87 5.77
C ILE A 18 15.54 9.82 6.95
N SER A 19 14.61 10.73 7.22
CA SER A 19 14.74 11.70 8.31
C SER A 19 14.83 11.04 9.69
N GLU A 20 14.05 9.99 9.93
CA GLU A 20 13.98 9.33 11.25
C GLU A 20 15.11 8.32 11.47
N SER A 21 15.62 7.71 10.39
CA SER A 21 16.70 6.72 10.47
C SER A 21 18.11 7.32 10.35
N THR A 22 18.23 8.58 9.95
CA THR A 22 19.53 9.26 9.86
C THR A 22 19.92 9.83 11.24
N PRO A 23 20.97 9.31 11.90
CA PRO A 23 21.26 9.65 13.31
C PRO A 23 21.71 11.11 13.53
N SER A 24 22.22 11.75 12.49
CA SER A 24 22.75 13.13 12.52
C SER A 24 22.71 13.72 11.10
N PRO A 25 22.51 15.04 10.93
CA PRO A 25 22.49 15.68 9.60
C PRO A 25 23.76 15.47 8.76
N THR A 26 24.88 15.13 9.39
CA THR A 26 26.17 14.86 8.73
C THR A 26 26.44 13.37 8.50
N ALA A 27 25.60 12.48 9.04
CA ALA A 27 25.72 11.04 8.90
C ALA A 27 24.97 10.55 7.65
N GLN A 28 25.48 9.49 7.04
CA GLN A 28 24.76 8.80 5.97
C GLN A 28 23.61 7.97 6.56
N CYS A 29 22.47 7.94 5.87
CA CYS A 29 21.38 7.03 6.20
C CYS A 29 21.88 5.57 6.15
N PRO A 30 21.77 4.78 7.24
CA PRO A 30 22.32 3.43 7.32
C PRO A 30 21.53 2.40 6.51
N TYR A 31 20.44 2.80 5.88
CA TYR A 31 19.57 1.93 5.10
C TYR A 31 19.32 2.50 3.70
N LYS A 32 19.10 1.60 2.73
CA LYS A 32 18.43 1.89 1.46
C LYS A 32 16.97 1.48 1.59
N TYR A 33 16.06 2.31 1.09
CA TYR A 33 14.62 2.06 1.16
C TYR A 33 14.00 1.87 -0.22
N ALA A 34 13.04 0.96 -0.30
CA ALA A 34 12.09 0.87 -1.40
C ALA A 34 10.67 0.95 -0.84
N VAL A 35 9.83 1.80 -1.44
CA VAL A 35 8.43 1.98 -1.05
C VAL A 35 7.55 1.69 -2.25
N ASN A 36 6.67 0.69 -2.12
CA ASN A 36 5.61 0.39 -3.06
C ASN A 36 4.28 0.90 -2.51
N SER A 37 3.52 1.63 -3.32
CA SER A 37 2.16 2.06 -3.01
C SER A 37 1.21 1.57 -4.09
N THR A 38 0.16 0.86 -3.67
CA THR A 38 -0.88 0.30 -4.55
C THR A 38 -2.25 0.81 -4.11
N ILE A 39 -2.97 1.46 -5.02
CA ILE A 39 -4.35 1.93 -4.81
C ILE A 39 -5.30 0.97 -5.52
N ILE A 40 -6.27 0.43 -4.79
CA ILE A 40 -7.21 -0.59 -5.26
C ILE A 40 -8.62 -0.03 -5.12
N GLN A 41 -9.32 0.14 -6.23
CA GLN A 41 -10.72 0.58 -6.19
C GLN A 41 -11.63 -0.60 -5.79
N HIS A 42 -12.59 -0.37 -4.88
CA HIS A 42 -13.64 -1.34 -4.59
C HIS A 42 -14.52 -1.52 -5.84
N ALA A 43 -14.95 -2.74 -6.15
CA ALA A 43 -15.83 -2.98 -7.27
C ALA A 43 -17.25 -2.53 -6.88
N GLY A 44 -17.66 -1.37 -7.38
CA GLY A 44 -18.98 -0.80 -7.10
C GLY A 44 -19.32 0.50 -7.85
N GLY A 45 -18.59 0.85 -8.92
CA GLY A 45 -18.81 2.08 -9.70
C GLY A 45 -19.56 1.90 -11.03
N ALA A 46 -19.71 0.67 -11.53
CA ALA A 46 -20.66 0.40 -12.59
C ALA A 46 -21.98 0.02 -11.92
N ARG A 47 -23.06 0.76 -12.19
CA ARG A 47 -24.42 0.29 -11.91
C ARG A 47 -24.50 -1.15 -12.38
N SER A 48 -24.63 -2.10 -11.46
CA SER A 48 -25.12 -3.42 -11.79
C SER A 48 -26.47 -3.19 -12.45
N VAL A 49 -26.56 -3.41 -13.76
CA VAL A 49 -27.85 -3.65 -14.39
C VAL A 49 -28.32 -4.97 -13.80
N SER A 50 -29.14 -4.87 -12.74
CA SER A 50 -29.89 -5.98 -12.19
C SER A 50 -30.93 -6.38 -13.23
N GLY A 51 -30.56 -7.29 -14.13
CA GLY A 51 -31.53 -8.14 -14.82
C GLY A 51 -31.76 -9.38 -13.96
N GLY A 52 -32.95 -9.51 -13.40
CA GLY A 52 -33.39 -10.70 -12.68
C GLY A 52 -34.21 -10.37 -11.45
N ASP A 53 -35.53 -10.50 -11.59
CA ASP A 53 -36.51 -10.51 -10.50
C ASP A 53 -36.25 -11.71 -9.58
N ASP A 54 -35.87 -11.49 -8.32
CA ASP A 54 -36.36 -12.26 -7.15
C ASP A 54 -35.89 -11.64 -5.82
N ASP A 55 -36.66 -11.92 -4.79
CA ASP A 55 -36.59 -11.56 -3.38
C ASP A 55 -35.23 -11.80 -2.68
N SER A 56 -35.00 -11.05 -1.60
CA SER A 56 -33.95 -11.18 -0.57
C SER A 56 -32.69 -10.30 -0.64
N ALA A 57 -32.63 -9.40 0.34
CA ALA A 57 -31.45 -8.72 0.92
C ALA A 57 -30.68 -7.73 0.04
N SER A 58 -31.12 -6.46 0.09
CA SER A 58 -30.32 -5.28 -0.25
C SER A 58 -29.12 -5.12 0.70
N VAL A 59 -28.10 -5.95 0.55
CA VAL A 59 -26.79 -5.70 1.16
C VAL A 59 -25.96 -4.97 0.13
N THR A 60 -25.85 -3.66 0.29
CA THR A 60 -24.89 -2.78 -0.39
C THR A 60 -23.45 -3.07 0.07
N SER A 61 -23.04 -4.33 0.14
CA SER A 61 -21.65 -4.69 0.34
C SER A 61 -20.93 -4.40 -0.96
N GLN A 62 -20.18 -3.30 -1.00
CA GLN A 62 -19.20 -3.06 -2.04
C GLN A 62 -18.36 -4.32 -2.23
N ALA A 63 -18.44 -4.94 -3.39
CA ALA A 63 -17.68 -6.13 -3.68
C ALA A 63 -16.20 -5.74 -3.70
N ARG A 64 -15.39 -6.28 -2.78
CA ARG A 64 -13.95 -6.04 -2.74
C ARG A 64 -13.29 -7.07 -3.64
N ARG A 65 -12.43 -6.64 -4.58
CA ARG A 65 -11.64 -7.57 -5.40
C ARG A 65 -10.66 -8.30 -4.48
N GLY A 66 -10.63 -9.63 -4.54
CA GLY A 66 -9.62 -10.41 -3.80
C GLY A 66 -8.23 -10.09 -4.32
N MET A 67 -7.31 -9.68 -3.44
CA MET A 67 -5.92 -9.44 -3.80
C MET A 67 -5.00 -10.00 -2.70
N HIS A 68 -4.13 -10.91 -3.08
CA HIS A 68 -3.07 -11.44 -2.22
C HIS A 68 -1.72 -10.95 -2.77
N SER A 69 -0.88 -10.41 -1.90
CA SER A 69 0.47 -9.96 -2.23
C SER A 69 1.46 -10.58 -1.26
N ALA A 70 2.56 -11.11 -1.80
CA ALA A 70 3.66 -11.68 -1.05
C ALA A 70 4.98 -11.20 -1.64
N CYS A 71 5.98 -10.98 -0.79
CA CYS A 71 7.33 -10.61 -1.19
C CYS A 71 8.31 -11.51 -0.45
N GLY A 72 9.35 -11.97 -1.15
CA GLY A 72 10.48 -12.69 -0.58
C GLY A 72 11.78 -11.97 -0.95
N GLY A 73 12.79 -12.09 -0.09
CA GLY A 73 14.11 -11.51 -0.31
C GLY A 73 15.21 -12.48 0.07
N TYR A 74 16.28 -12.50 -0.73
CA TYR A 74 17.55 -13.11 -0.33
C TYR A 74 18.44 -12.00 0.21
N TRP A 75 18.51 -11.90 1.54
CA TRP A 75 19.08 -10.74 2.23
C TRP A 75 19.64 -11.12 3.60
N ASN A 76 20.21 -10.15 4.32
CA ASN A 76 20.65 -10.34 5.69
C ASN A 76 19.46 -10.31 6.66
N ALA A 77 19.13 -11.45 7.27
CA ALA A 77 17.98 -11.59 8.17
C ALA A 77 18.07 -10.75 9.47
N GLU A 78 19.25 -10.26 9.85
CA GLU A 78 19.44 -9.44 11.04
C GLU A 78 19.28 -7.94 10.76
N LYS A 79 19.52 -7.51 9.53
CA LYS A 79 19.61 -6.07 9.16
C LYS A 79 18.54 -5.63 8.17
N ASP A 80 18.05 -6.53 7.34
CA ASP A 80 17.15 -6.25 6.24
C ASP A 80 15.74 -6.72 6.60
N GLY A 81 14.74 -6.11 5.98
CA GLY A 81 13.37 -6.52 6.22
C GLY A 81 12.33 -5.82 5.39
N MET A 82 11.09 -6.20 5.64
CA MET A 82 9.93 -5.61 5.00
C MET A 82 8.80 -5.39 5.99
N TRP A 83 8.00 -4.37 5.72
CA TRP A 83 6.78 -4.07 6.46
C TRP A 83 5.68 -3.68 5.49
N ALA A 84 4.48 -4.18 5.72
CA ALA A 84 3.32 -3.89 4.89
C ALA A 84 2.16 -3.32 5.73
N TYR A 85 1.47 -2.36 5.16
CA TYR A 85 0.32 -1.70 5.77
C TYR A 85 -0.82 -1.52 4.77
N LYS A 86 -2.03 -1.70 5.27
CA LYS A 86 -3.26 -1.50 4.51
C LYS A 86 -4.10 -0.42 5.17
N HIS A 87 -4.38 0.63 4.41
CA HIS A 87 -5.34 1.66 4.76
C HIS A 87 -6.63 1.47 3.95
N THR A 88 -7.75 1.28 4.65
CA THR A 88 -9.07 1.14 4.00
C THR A 88 -9.83 2.45 4.06
N LEU A 89 -10.22 2.95 2.89
CA LEU A 89 -11.13 4.09 2.72
C LEU A 89 -12.49 3.57 2.27
N LYS A 90 -13.45 4.50 2.12
CA LYS A 90 -14.82 4.18 1.73
C LYS A 90 -14.89 3.37 0.43
N ASP A 91 -14.24 3.84 -0.64
CA ASP A 91 -14.39 3.25 -1.99
C ASP A 91 -13.08 2.65 -2.54
N MET A 92 -12.04 2.61 -1.71
CA MET A 92 -10.73 2.13 -2.12
C MET A 92 -9.88 1.67 -0.94
N ASP A 93 -8.93 0.81 -1.25
CA ASP A 93 -7.84 0.42 -0.35
C ASP A 93 -6.52 0.99 -0.86
N VAL A 94 -5.69 1.48 0.05
CA VAL A 94 -4.29 1.84 -0.21
C VAL A 94 -3.41 0.85 0.54
N VAL A 95 -2.60 0.10 -0.18
CA VAL A 95 -1.64 -0.85 0.38
C VAL A 95 -0.24 -0.31 0.15
N VAL A 96 0.53 -0.20 1.22
CA VAL A 96 1.93 0.23 1.21
C VAL A 96 2.81 -0.92 1.65
N SER A 97 3.89 -1.17 0.91
CA SER A 97 4.97 -2.08 1.31
C SER A 97 6.28 -1.33 1.34
N ILE A 98 7.01 -1.45 2.43
CA ILE A 98 8.32 -0.85 2.66
C ILE A 98 9.32 -1.99 2.75
N ILE A 99 10.45 -1.85 2.06
CA ILE A 99 11.63 -2.71 2.21
C ILE A 99 12.79 -1.82 2.63
N TRP A 100 13.57 -2.28 3.61
CA TRP A 100 14.83 -1.66 4.00
C TRP A 100 15.98 -2.65 3.87
N ILE A 101 17.11 -2.16 3.38
CA ILE A 101 18.36 -2.91 3.25
C ILE A 101 19.44 -2.15 4.02
N GLY A 102 19.99 -2.78 5.05
CA GLY A 102 21.12 -2.24 5.83
C GLY A 102 22.39 -2.16 4.99
N ILE A 103 23.14 -1.07 5.17
CA ILE A 103 24.43 -0.83 4.50
C ILE A 103 25.58 -1.23 5.42
#